data_AF-A0A6N9V9C4-F1
#
_entry.id   AF-A0A6N9V9C4-F1
#
_cell.length_a   1.000
_cell.length_b   1.000
_cell.length_c   1.000
_cell.angle_alpha   90.00
_cell.angle_beta   90.00
_cell.angle_gamma   90.00
#
_symmetry.space_group_name_H-M   'P 1'
#
loop_
_entity.id
_entity.type
_entity.pdbx_description
1 polymer ?
#
loop_
_entity_poly.entity_id
_entity_poly.type
_entity_poly.pdbx_seq_one_letter_code
_entity_poly.pdbx_strand_id
1 'polypeptide(L)'
;PGWGGCTLLPNLIGADRAVSVVIENSLNQNRQLKAKQVLELGIADALFEGADFLEQSLAWTASVLNGDTEVSRPEVDRGAAWDEAVARGRAFADSKVHGAAPAAYR
;
A
#
# COMPACT_ATOMS: atom_id res chain seq x y z
N PRO A 1 -0.96 8.94 -7.65
CA PRO A 1 -1.23 9.69 -6.40
C PRO A 1 -0.29 10.89 -6.25
N GLY A 2 -0.82 12.10 -6.07
CA GLY A 2 -0.02 13.35 -6.15
C GLY A 2 0.81 13.72 -4.91
N TRP A 3 0.62 13.03 -3.78
CA TRP A 3 1.26 13.33 -2.49
C TRP A 3 2.32 12.29 -2.10
N GLY A 4 3.07 11.78 -3.08
CA GLY A 4 4.14 10.79 -2.85
C GLY A 4 3.67 9.34 -2.75
N GLY A 5 2.36 9.05 -2.85
CA GLY A 5 1.85 7.68 -2.75
C GLY A 5 2.41 6.69 -3.80
N CYS A 6 2.77 7.17 -5.00
CA CYS A 6 3.44 6.34 -6.01
C CYS A 6 4.88 5.95 -5.64
N THR A 7 5.49 6.66 -4.69
CA THR A 7 6.85 6.39 -4.20
C THR A 7 6.82 5.65 -2.87
N LEU A 8 6.02 6.15 -1.91
CA LEU A 8 5.98 5.64 -0.54
C LEU A 8 5.38 4.23 -0.47
N LEU A 9 4.24 4.00 -1.12
CA LEU A 9 3.54 2.72 -1.02
C LEU A 9 4.36 1.53 -1.54
N PRO A 10 4.94 1.54 -2.76
CA PRO A 10 5.74 0.40 -3.22
C PRO A 10 7.02 0.19 -2.42
N ASN A 11 7.57 1.23 -1.79
CA ASN A 11 8.70 1.08 -0.87
C ASN A 11 8.28 0.53 0.50
N LEU A 12 7.01 0.68 0.89
CA LEU A 12 6.47 0.19 2.16
C LEU A 12 6.00 -1.25 2.07
N ILE A 13 5.26 -1.60 1.01
CA ILE A 13 4.60 -2.90 0.86
C ILE A 13 5.09 -3.74 -0.32
N GLY A 14 6.12 -3.27 -1.03
CA GLY A 14 6.61 -3.88 -2.27
C GLY A 14 5.83 -3.44 -3.51
N ALA A 15 6.52 -3.42 -4.66
CA ALA A 15 5.95 -2.97 -5.94
C ALA A 15 4.73 -3.77 -6.38
N ASP A 16 4.77 -5.10 -6.20
CA ASP A 16 3.69 -5.99 -6.62
C ASP A 16 2.37 -5.67 -5.88
N ARG A 17 2.41 -5.60 -4.55
CA ARG A 17 1.24 -5.25 -3.74
C ARG A 17 0.77 -3.82 -4.04
N ALA A 18 1.70 -2.88 -4.23
CA ALA A 18 1.36 -1.50 -4.56
C ALA A 18 0.66 -1.37 -5.91
N VAL A 19 1.04 -2.15 -6.93
CA VAL A 19 0.32 -2.21 -8.22
C VAL A 19 -1.11 -2.69 -8.03
N SER A 20 -1.34 -3.70 -7.20
CA SER A 20 -2.71 -4.14 -6.90
C SER A 20 -3.54 -3.05 -6.20
N VAL A 21 -2.93 -2.29 -5.28
CA VAL A 21 -3.63 -1.20 -4.57
C VAL A 21 -3.89 0.02 -5.47
N VAL A 22 -2.91 0.45 -6.27
CA VAL A 22 -2.97 1.71 -7.03
C VAL A 22 -3.62 1.53 -8.40
N ILE A 23 -3.43 0.37 -9.05
CA ILE A 23 -3.92 0.13 -10.41
C ILE A 23 -5.13 -0.80 -10.38
N GLU A 24 -4.98 -2.01 -9.85
CA GLU A 24 -6.02 -3.03 -9.97
C GLU A 24 -7.29 -2.67 -9.21
N ASN A 25 -7.16 -2.19 -7.97
CA ASN A 25 -8.29 -1.73 -7.18
C ASN A 25 -8.99 -0.52 -7.81
N SER A 26 -8.22 0.46 -8.30
CA SER A 26 -8.76 1.65 -8.96
C SER A 26 -9.55 1.30 -10.23
N LEU A 27 -9.01 0.42 -11.07
CA LEU A 27 -9.67 -0.03 -12.30
C LEU A 27 -10.75 -1.10 -12.07
N ASN A 28 -10.84 -1.66 -10.86
CA ASN A 28 -11.94 -2.52 -10.43
C ASN A 28 -12.95 -1.74 -9.56
N GLN A 29 -13.58 -0.74 -10.16
CA GLN A 29 -14.62 0.09 -9.52
C GLN A 29 -14.13 0.82 -8.26
N ASN A 30 -12.88 1.29 -8.28
CA ASN A 30 -12.28 2.01 -7.16
C ASN A 30 -12.42 1.30 -5.80
N ARG A 31 -12.13 0.00 -5.79
CA ARG A 31 -12.27 -0.85 -4.61
C ARG A 31 -11.41 -0.33 -3.45
N GLN A 32 -12.04 -0.01 -2.34
CA GLN A 32 -11.35 0.40 -1.12
C GLN A 32 -10.90 -0.80 -0.30
N LEU A 33 -9.76 -0.66 0.37
CA LEU A 33 -9.26 -1.66 1.31
C LEU A 33 -10.05 -1.59 2.63
N LYS A 34 -10.27 -2.74 3.25
CA LYS A 34 -10.75 -2.83 4.64
C LYS A 34 -9.58 -2.69 5.61
N ALA A 35 -9.86 -2.23 6.83
CA ALA A 35 -8.87 -2.06 7.90
C ALA A 35 -7.94 -3.27 8.09
N LYS A 36 -8.49 -4.48 8.14
CA LYS A 36 -7.69 -5.72 8.25
C LYS A 36 -6.71 -5.91 7.08
N GLN A 37 -7.15 -5.59 5.86
CA GLN A 37 -6.30 -5.70 4.66
C GLN A 37 -5.18 -4.66 4.68
N VAL A 38 -5.45 -3.45 5.18
CA VAL A 38 -4.43 -2.40 5.34
C VAL A 38 -3.31 -2.88 6.28
N LEU A 39 -3.67 -3.50 7.41
CA LEU A 39 -2.72 -4.09 8.34
C LEU A 39 -1.96 -5.28 7.72
N GLU A 40 -2.66 -6.24 7.12
CA GLU A 40 -2.06 -7.43 6.50
C GLU A 40 -1.09 -7.08 5.36
N LEU A 41 -1.37 -6.02 4.61
CA LEU A 41 -0.48 -5.54 3.56
C LEU A 41 0.77 -4.84 4.10
N GLY A 42 0.78 -4.42 5.37
CA GLY A 42 1.84 -3.62 5.99
C GLY A 42 1.72 -2.11 5.72
N ILE A 43 0.52 -1.62 5.37
CA ILE A 43 0.27 -0.18 5.16
C ILE A 43 0.12 0.54 6.50
N ALA A 44 -0.43 -0.15 7.51
CA ALA A 44 -0.51 0.30 8.90
C ALA A 44 0.21 -0.68 9.81
N ASP A 45 0.71 -0.18 10.95
CA ASP A 45 1.46 -0.98 11.93
C ASP A 45 0.61 -1.53 13.08
N ALA A 46 -0.55 -0.92 13.29
CA ALA A 46 -1.47 -1.30 14.33
C ALA A 46 -2.92 -1.03 13.88
N LEU A 47 -3.85 -1.75 14.50
CA LEU A 47 -5.28 -1.62 14.25
C LEU A 47 -6.00 -1.52 15.59
N PHE A 48 -6.83 -0.49 15.74
CA PHE A 48 -7.61 -0.22 16.94
C PHE A 48 -9.08 0.00 16.59
N GLU A 49 -9.95 -0.23 17.57
CA GLU A 49 -11.37 0.05 17.43
C GLU A 49 -11.63 1.56 17.54
N GLY A 50 -12.77 2.00 17.00
CA GLY A 50 -13.10 3.43 16.96
C GLY A 50 -13.41 4.04 18.34
N ALA A 51 -13.81 3.22 19.31
CA ALA A 51 -14.23 3.69 20.63
C ALA A 51 -13.08 4.23 21.48
N ASP A 52 -11.86 3.73 21.27
CA ASP A 52 -10.66 4.04 22.04
C ASP A 52 -9.46 4.36 21.13
N PHE A 53 -9.70 4.69 19.86
CA PHE A 53 -8.66 4.87 18.85
C PHE A 53 -7.56 5.86 19.28
N LEU A 54 -7.94 6.99 19.89
CA LEU A 54 -6.97 8.02 20.29
C LEU A 54 -6.11 7.54 21.46
N GLU A 55 -6.73 7.00 22.49
CA GLU A 55 -6.07 6.46 23.68
C GLU A 55 -5.10 5.32 23.30
N GLN A 56 -5.54 4.38 22.47
CA GLN A 56 -4.71 3.28 21.99
C GLN A 56 -3.57 3.77 21.09
N SER A 57 -3.80 4.79 20.25
CA SER A 57 -2.74 5.37 19.41
C SER A 57 -1.65 6.03 20.24
N LEU A 58 -2.02 6.72 21.33
CA LEU A 58 -1.05 7.33 22.24
C LEU A 58 -0.27 6.27 23.03
N ALA A 59 -0.97 5.23 23.52
CA ALA A 59 -0.33 4.12 24.21
C ALA A 59 0.65 3.37 23.30
N TRP A 60 0.25 3.08 22.06
CA TRP A 60 1.11 2.46 21.06
C TRP A 60 2.32 3.33 20.73
N THR A 61 2.12 4.64 20.56
CA THR A 61 3.22 5.59 20.31
C THR A 61 4.22 5.57 21.46
N ALA A 62 3.75 5.60 22.72
CA ALA A 62 4.63 5.50 23.89
C ALA A 62 5.43 4.19 23.90
N SER A 63 4.77 3.06 23.57
CA SER A 63 5.39 1.73 23.46
C SER A 63 6.51 1.70 22.41
N VAL A 64 6.30 2.31 21.24
CA VAL A 64 7.33 2.43 20.20
C VAL A 64 8.50 3.30 20.66
N LEU A 65 8.22 4.46 21.28
CA LEU A 65 9.27 5.37 21.75
C LEU A 65 10.11 4.79 22.89
N ASN A 66 9.52 3.92 23.72
CA ASN A 66 10.23 3.20 24.78
C ASN A 66 11.02 2.00 24.26
N GLY A 67 10.78 1.56 23.02
CA GLY A 67 11.37 0.36 22.44
C GLY A 67 10.67 -0.95 22.82
N ASP A 68 9.51 -0.88 23.48
CA ASP A 68 8.68 -2.04 23.81
C ASP A 68 8.01 -2.63 22.54
N THR A 69 7.72 -1.77 21.56
CA THR A 69 7.22 -2.16 20.24
C THR A 69 8.24 -1.85 19.14
N GLU A 70 8.79 -2.88 18.51
CA GLU A 70 9.66 -2.72 17.34
C GLU A 70 8.82 -2.61 16.06
N VAL A 71 9.05 -1.54 15.28
CA VAL A 71 8.44 -1.36 13.96
C VAL A 71 9.45 -1.77 12.90
N SER A 72 9.35 -3.01 12.44
CA SER A 72 10.21 -3.54 11.38
C SER A 72 9.70 -3.16 9.99
N ARG A 73 10.63 -2.91 9.07
CA ARG A 73 10.36 -2.64 7.65
C ARG A 73 11.20 -3.58 6.81
N PRO A 74 10.61 -4.24 5.79
CA PRO A 74 11.40 -5.02 4.86
C PRO A 74 12.35 -4.10 4.08
N GLU A 75 13.48 -4.63 3.66
CA GLU A 75 14.32 -3.94 2.69
C GLU A 75 13.55 -3.73 1.39
N VAL A 76 13.75 -2.57 0.77
CA VAL A 76 13.07 -2.25 -0.47
C VAL A 76 13.68 -3.06 -1.60
N ASP A 77 12.88 -3.94 -2.18
CA ASP A 77 13.27 -4.65 -3.40
C ASP A 77 13.45 -3.64 -4.55
N ARG A 78 14.61 -3.69 -5.19
CA ARG A 78 14.96 -2.89 -6.38
C ARG A 78 15.41 -3.78 -7.55
N GLY A 79 15.16 -5.07 -7.46
CA GLY A 79 15.51 -6.07 -8.46
C GLY A 79 14.41 -6.30 -9.49
N ALA A 80 14.53 -7.41 -10.21
CA ALA A 80 13.66 -7.76 -11.34
C ALA A 80 12.16 -7.84 -10.98
N ALA A 81 11.82 -8.21 -9.74
CA ALA A 81 10.43 -8.26 -9.29
C ALA A 81 9.72 -6.89 -9.37
N TRP A 82 10.48 -5.78 -9.29
CA TRP A 82 9.92 -4.44 -9.49
C TRP A 82 9.47 -4.22 -10.93
N ASP A 83 10.31 -4.58 -11.90
CA ASP A 83 10.01 -4.47 -13.32
C ASP A 83 8.85 -5.39 -13.71
N GLU A 84 8.82 -6.61 -13.17
CA GLU A 84 7.73 -7.57 -13.34
C GLU A 84 6.39 -7.02 -12.81
N ALA A 85 6.40 -6.37 -11.64
CA ALA A 85 5.21 -5.74 -11.09
C ALA A 85 4.69 -4.61 -12.00
N VAL A 86 5.58 -3.77 -12.53
CA VAL A 86 5.22 -2.69 -13.47
C VAL A 86 4.64 -3.27 -14.76
N ALA A 87 5.28 -4.31 -15.32
CA ALA A 87 4.78 -4.99 -16.51
C ALA A 87 3.40 -5.60 -16.30
N ARG A 88 3.17 -6.25 -15.16
CA ARG A 88 1.86 -6.80 -14.76
C ARG A 88 0.81 -5.69 -14.65
N GLY A 89 1.14 -4.58 -14.00
CA GLY A 89 0.23 -3.43 -13.85
C GLY A 89 -0.21 -2.86 -15.20
N ARG A 90 0.73 -2.72 -16.15
CA ARG A 90 0.44 -2.29 -17.52
C ARG A 90 -0.48 -3.27 -18.24
N ALA A 91 -0.17 -4.57 -18.20
CA ALA A 91 -1.00 -5.60 -18.83
C ALA A 91 -2.44 -5.63 -18.25
N PHE A 92 -2.57 -5.44 -16.94
CA PHE A 92 -3.89 -5.32 -16.30
C PHE A 92 -4.64 -4.07 -16.78
N ALA A 93 -3.98 -2.92 -16.83
CA ALA A 93 -4.56 -1.70 -17.35
C ALA A 93 -5.03 -1.85 -18.80
N ASP A 94 -4.22 -2.49 -19.65
CA ASP A 94 -4.57 -2.77 -21.04
C ASP A 94 -5.86 -3.62 -21.12
N SER A 95 -5.98 -4.66 -20.29
CA SER A 95 -7.18 -5.51 -20.26
C SER A 95 -8.47 -4.77 -19.87
N LYS A 96 -8.36 -3.64 -19.15
CA LYS A 96 -9.51 -2.88 -18.62
C LYS A 96 -9.90 -1.72 -19.51
N VAL A 97 -8.90 -0.97 -19.99
CA VAL A 97 -9.14 0.32 -20.67
C VAL A 97 -8.51 0.41 -22.04
N HIS A 98 -7.71 -0.57 -22.49
CA HIS A 98 -7.12 -0.60 -23.83
C HIS A 98 -6.47 0.73 -24.25
N GLY A 99 -5.67 1.33 -23.35
CA GLY A 99 -5.03 2.64 -23.56
C GLY A 99 -5.95 3.87 -23.47
N ALA A 100 -7.27 3.73 -23.36
CA ALA A 100 -8.22 4.85 -23.38
C ALA A 100 -8.12 5.78 -22.16
N ALA A 101 -7.67 5.28 -21.01
CA ALA A 101 -7.49 6.06 -19.79
C ALA A 101 -5.98 6.22 -19.46
N PRO A 102 -5.35 7.37 -19.81
CA PRO A 102 -3.91 7.55 -19.67
C PRO A 102 -3.39 7.47 -18.24
N ALA A 103 -4.24 7.78 -17.25
CA ALA A 103 -3.85 7.81 -15.85
C ALA A 103 -3.35 6.45 -15.32
N ALA A 104 -3.83 5.33 -15.87
CA ALA A 104 -3.41 3.99 -15.45
C ALA A 104 -2.00 3.60 -15.93
N TYR A 105 -1.41 4.37 -16.84
CA TYR A 105 -0.12 4.07 -17.47
C TYR A 105 0.98 5.07 -17.09
N ARG A 106 0.70 5.99 -16.16
CA ARG A 106 1.56 7.11 -15.77
C ARG A 106 1.85 7.11 -14.28
#